data_AF-A0A925BLK2-F1
#
_entry.id   AF-A0A925BLK2-F1
#
_cell.length_a   1.000
_cell.length_b   1.000
_cell.length_c   1.000
_cell.angle_alpha   90.00
_cell.angle_beta   90.00
_cell.angle_gamma   90.00
#
_symmetry.space_group_name_H-M   'P 1'
#
loop_
_entity.id
_entity.type
_entity.pdbx_description
1 polymer ?
#
loop_
_entity_poly.entity_id
_entity_poly.type
_entity_poly.pdbx_seq_one_letter_code
_entity_poly.pdbx_strand_id
1 'polypeptide(L)'
;MNQYAFEIASTDDLNRLIEKLAATKTEVRQVRLSHLKEPSGLGWVTSVPAGNNIAVVFSLGDQAQIDEWYKRVRKPFGKMEFTAAPIAVPPTLTIFVQNKAVNLEQLKIPNGIAVTSGYVPTVFHQFNTKDEQKRKEEATRKPAPNEKLDPAAQAAADKIEAFLKMQKPLAPEAILENKFEGQATVEFLVSEVHTIDIDSIFMPGLSHAQIIKANVSGTKDGQEFLVTVSREIATRLLRLGIENPAEHFRGKRMRVSGTVERFEPPSAPSKTIYKIHVTSLDQLENIRKPADGS
;
A
#
# COMPACT_ATOMS: atom_id res chain seq x y z
N MET A 1 18.45 15.76 -0.94
CA MET A 1 17.00 15.46 -0.74
C MET A 1 16.22 16.69 -1.15
N ASN A 2 15.22 16.51 -2.00
CA ASN A 2 14.33 17.57 -2.42
C ASN A 2 12.96 17.36 -1.77
N GLN A 3 12.34 18.46 -1.35
CA GLN A 3 11.00 18.46 -0.77
C GLN A 3 10.15 19.53 -1.45
N TYR A 4 8.92 19.16 -1.78
CA TYR A 4 7.99 20.00 -2.50
C TYR A 4 6.68 20.03 -1.70
N ALA A 5 6.32 21.21 -1.21
CA ALA A 5 5.06 21.44 -0.53
C ALA A 5 3.96 21.69 -1.56
N PHE A 6 2.80 21.07 -1.36
CA PHE A 6 1.62 21.25 -2.20
C PHE A 6 0.46 21.76 -1.36
N GLU A 7 -0.13 22.84 -1.84
CA GLU A 7 -1.49 23.22 -1.48
C GLU A 7 -2.46 22.42 -2.36
N ILE A 8 -3.51 21.87 -1.74
CA ILE A 8 -4.57 21.15 -2.43
C ILE A 8 -5.89 21.82 -2.08
N ALA A 9 -6.82 21.88 -3.03
CA ALA A 9 -8.17 22.40 -2.77
C ALA A 9 -9.09 21.31 -2.21
N SER A 10 -8.82 20.04 -2.54
CA SER A 10 -9.69 18.91 -2.23
C SER A 10 -8.93 17.59 -2.12
N THR A 11 -9.64 16.55 -1.65
CA THR A 11 -9.11 15.18 -1.64
C THR A 11 -8.96 14.59 -3.05
N ASP A 12 -9.68 15.10 -4.05
CA ASP A 12 -9.48 14.69 -5.45
C ASP A 12 -8.12 15.13 -5.99
N ASP A 13 -7.64 16.32 -5.61
CA ASP A 13 -6.29 16.77 -5.96
C ASP A 13 -5.23 15.88 -5.32
N LEU A 14 -5.45 15.49 -4.05
CA LEU A 14 -4.58 14.54 -3.35
C LEU A 14 -4.56 13.17 -4.03
N ASN A 15 -5.72 12.64 -4.44
CA ASN A 15 -5.80 11.38 -5.18
C ASN A 15 -5.01 11.45 -6.50
N ARG A 16 -5.08 12.58 -7.24
CA ARG A 16 -4.25 12.80 -8.44
C ARG A 16 -2.75 12.83 -8.14
N LEU A 17 -2.34 13.40 -7.01
CA LEU A 17 -0.93 13.36 -6.58
C LEU A 17 -0.48 11.93 -6.26
N ILE A 18 -1.34 11.14 -5.62
CA ILE A 18 -1.06 9.73 -5.31
C ILE A 18 -0.97 8.90 -6.60
N GLU A 19 -1.82 9.14 -7.59
CA GLU A 19 -1.70 8.51 -8.92
C GLU A 19 -0.37 8.85 -9.59
N LYS A 20 0.09 10.10 -9.51
CA LYS A 20 1.41 10.51 -10.01
C LYS A 20 2.55 9.82 -9.25
N LEU A 21 2.42 9.66 -7.93
CA LEU A 21 3.37 8.89 -7.14
C LEU A 21 3.39 7.42 -7.61
N ALA A 22 2.22 6.81 -7.82
CA ALA A 22 2.09 5.45 -8.30
C ALA A 22 2.79 5.24 -9.65
N ALA A 23 2.69 6.21 -10.56
CA ALA A 23 3.32 6.17 -11.88
C ALA A 23 4.86 6.31 -11.85
N THR A 24 5.46 6.62 -10.70
CA THR A 24 6.92 6.74 -10.57
C THR A 24 7.59 5.36 -10.69
N LYS A 25 8.62 5.25 -11.53
CA LYS A 25 9.35 4.01 -11.81
C LYS A 25 10.40 3.71 -10.73
N THR A 26 9.95 3.45 -9.51
CA THR A 26 10.80 3.01 -8.40
C THR A 26 10.19 1.79 -7.72
N GLU A 27 11.04 0.92 -7.17
CA GLU A 27 10.58 -0.27 -6.45
C GLU A 27 9.79 0.11 -5.19
N VAL A 28 10.23 1.17 -4.49
CA VAL A 28 9.61 1.65 -3.27
C VAL A 28 8.97 3.01 -3.51
N ARG A 29 7.70 3.15 -3.11
CA ARG A 29 6.91 4.39 -3.05
C ARG A 29 6.18 4.41 -1.73
N GLN A 30 6.08 5.58 -1.09
CA GLN A 30 5.52 5.68 0.25
C GLN A 30 4.47 6.78 0.37
N VAL A 31 3.42 6.50 1.13
CA VAL A 31 2.52 7.50 1.70
C VAL A 31 2.69 7.47 3.21
N ARG A 32 2.97 8.64 3.80
CA ARG A 32 3.05 8.83 5.24
C ARG A 32 1.87 9.67 5.70
N LEU A 33 1.11 9.15 6.65
CA LEU A 33 -0.01 9.87 7.25
C LEU A 33 0.49 10.52 8.55
N SER A 34 0.54 11.84 8.58
CA SER A 34 0.87 12.61 9.77
C SER A 34 -0.41 13.01 10.47
N HIS A 35 -0.45 12.83 11.80
CA HIS A 35 -1.55 13.32 12.60
C HIS A 35 -1.52 14.85 12.76
N LEU A 36 -0.49 15.56 12.28
CA LEU A 36 -0.39 17.01 12.36
C LEU A 36 -1.30 17.71 11.34
N LYS A 37 -1.57 18.99 11.57
CA LYS A 37 -2.36 19.86 10.67
C LYS A 37 -1.60 20.33 9.44
N GLU A 38 -0.31 20.60 9.60
CA GLU A 38 0.56 21.16 8.57
C GLU A 38 2.03 20.88 8.96
N PRO A 39 2.99 20.96 8.02
CA PRO A 39 4.40 20.83 8.34
C PRO A 39 4.89 22.00 9.18
N SER A 40 5.73 21.71 10.19
CA SER A 40 6.53 22.71 10.89
C SER A 40 7.88 22.98 10.21
N GLY A 41 8.27 22.13 9.26
CA GLY A 41 9.53 22.22 8.54
C GLY A 41 9.57 21.38 7.28
N LEU A 42 10.49 21.76 6.39
CA LEU A 42 10.86 21.02 5.19
C LEU A 42 12.27 20.46 5.36
N GLY A 43 12.35 19.29 6.01
CA GLY A 43 13.61 18.62 6.30
C GLY A 43 14.23 19.16 7.60
N TRP A 44 15.56 19.17 7.67
CA TRP A 44 16.26 19.46 8.93
C TRP A 44 16.50 20.95 9.17
N VAL A 45 16.69 21.75 8.12
CA VAL A 45 17.18 23.14 8.23
C VAL A 45 16.14 24.19 7.86
N THR A 46 15.03 23.80 7.26
CA THR A 46 14.01 24.73 6.77
C THR A 46 12.80 24.65 7.68
N SER A 47 12.51 25.72 8.42
CA SER A 47 11.24 25.87 9.14
C SER A 47 10.16 26.45 8.22
N VAL A 48 8.91 26.08 8.48
CA VAL A 48 7.75 26.66 7.79
C VAL A 48 6.90 27.39 8.83
N PRO A 49 6.45 28.62 8.58
CA PRO A 49 5.57 29.34 9.49
C PRO A 49 4.29 28.56 9.79
N ALA A 50 3.75 28.72 11.00
CA ALA A 50 2.41 28.22 11.32
C ALA A 50 1.34 28.93 10.46
N GLY A 51 0.22 28.26 10.22
CA GLY A 51 -0.85 28.72 9.32
C GLY A 51 -0.51 28.61 7.84
N ASN A 52 0.48 27.79 7.46
CA ASN A 52 0.91 27.63 6.07
C ASN A 52 -0.09 26.84 5.20
N ASN A 53 -1.05 26.14 5.82
CA ASN A 53 -2.12 25.41 5.13
C ASN A 53 -1.63 24.31 4.15
N ILE A 54 -0.34 23.93 4.21
CA ILE A 54 0.21 22.86 3.37
C ILE A 54 -0.36 21.53 3.85
N ALA A 55 -1.08 20.86 2.97
CA ALA A 55 -1.71 19.57 3.26
C ALA A 55 -0.80 18.39 2.90
N VAL A 56 0.16 18.59 1.99
CA VAL A 56 0.97 17.52 1.42
C VAL A 56 2.40 17.98 1.19
N VAL A 57 3.37 17.13 1.53
CA VAL A 57 4.78 17.31 1.19
C VAL A 57 5.28 16.08 0.42
N PHE A 58 5.74 16.28 -0.80
CA PHE A 58 6.45 15.24 -1.56
C PHE A 58 7.95 15.32 -1.26
N SER A 59 8.57 14.19 -0.95
CA SER A 59 9.99 14.07 -0.66
C SER A 59 10.65 13.03 -1.57
N LEU A 60 11.85 13.35 -2.07
CA LEU A 60 12.66 12.45 -2.89
C LEU A 60 14.15 12.67 -2.64
N GLY A 61 14.87 11.57 -2.38
CA GLY A 61 16.33 11.53 -2.36
C GLY A 61 16.92 11.04 -3.70
N ASP A 62 18.17 11.41 -3.95
CA ASP A 62 18.96 10.93 -5.08
C ASP A 62 20.09 10.04 -4.54
N GLN A 63 19.99 8.73 -4.78
CA GLN A 63 20.97 7.77 -4.27
C GLN A 63 22.35 7.98 -4.92
N ALA A 64 22.41 8.27 -6.22
CA ALA A 64 23.69 8.46 -6.91
C ALA A 64 24.43 9.68 -6.36
N GLN A 65 23.69 10.76 -6.07
CA GLN A 65 24.25 11.95 -5.43
C GLN A 65 24.74 11.66 -4.00
N ILE A 66 24.00 10.86 -3.23
CA ILE A 66 24.39 10.45 -1.87
C ILE A 66 25.64 9.57 -1.91
N ASP A 67 25.74 8.65 -2.85
CA ASP A 67 26.91 7.78 -3.01
C ASP A 67 28.16 8.59 -3.38
N GLU A 68 28.03 9.56 -4.31
CA GLU A 68 29.11 10.48 -4.67
C GLU A 68 29.55 11.35 -3.49
N TRP A 69 28.61 11.86 -2.70
CA TRP A 69 28.90 12.58 -1.46
C TRP A 69 29.63 11.68 -0.44
N TYR A 70 29.16 10.45 -0.27
CA TYR A 70 29.72 9.51 0.70
C TYR A 70 31.17 9.12 0.40
N LYS A 71 31.56 9.03 -0.88
CA LYS A 71 32.95 8.81 -1.31
C LYS A 71 33.91 9.92 -0.85
N ARG A 72 33.39 11.15 -0.67
CA ARG A 72 34.20 12.34 -0.34
C ARG A 72 34.13 12.72 1.13
N VAL A 73 33.14 12.20 1.87
CA VAL A 73 32.97 12.56 3.27
C VAL A 73 34.10 11.97 4.11
N ARG A 74 34.79 12.83 4.88
CA ARG A 74 35.76 12.37 5.87
C ARG A 74 35.03 11.58 6.95
N LYS A 75 35.57 10.42 7.33
CA LYS A 75 34.99 9.55 8.37
C LYS A 75 35.80 9.69 9.67
N PRO A 76 35.16 9.97 10.83
CA PRO A 76 33.72 10.25 11.02
C PRO A 76 33.32 11.66 10.53
N PHE A 77 32.03 11.84 10.21
CA PHE A 77 31.47 13.14 9.84
C PHE A 77 30.79 13.76 11.06
N GLY A 78 31.50 14.65 11.75
CA GLY A 78 31.06 15.18 13.05
C GLY A 78 31.00 14.05 14.10
N LYS A 79 29.81 13.82 14.68
CA LYS A 79 29.55 12.71 15.61
C LYS A 79 29.04 11.44 14.92
N MET A 80 28.76 11.48 13.61
CA MET A 80 28.19 10.35 12.88
C MET A 80 29.29 9.43 12.35
N GLU A 81 29.25 8.17 12.76
CA GLU A 81 30.09 7.11 12.23
C GLU A 81 29.28 6.18 11.32
N PHE A 82 29.41 6.42 10.01
CA PHE A 82 28.73 5.65 8.97
C PHE A 82 29.39 4.29 8.76
N THR A 83 28.63 3.21 8.88
CA THR A 83 29.05 1.83 8.58
C THR A 83 28.89 1.48 7.11
N ALA A 84 27.99 2.16 6.39
CA ALA A 84 27.81 2.06 4.94
C ALA A 84 27.32 3.41 4.37
N ALA A 85 27.19 3.50 3.04
CA ALA A 85 26.58 4.67 2.40
C ALA A 85 25.12 4.81 2.88
N PRO A 86 24.64 6.02 3.24
CA PRO A 86 23.24 6.21 3.60
C PRO A 86 22.29 5.88 2.44
N ILE A 87 21.05 5.53 2.78
CA ILE A 87 20.01 5.23 1.80
C ILE A 87 19.14 6.46 1.59
N ALA A 88 18.96 6.83 0.32
CA ALA A 88 18.09 7.90 -0.11
C ALA A 88 16.64 7.68 0.32
N VAL A 89 15.93 8.78 0.62
CA VAL A 89 14.48 8.77 0.80
C VAL A 89 13.81 8.35 -0.52
N PRO A 90 13.03 7.26 -0.57
CA PRO A 90 12.26 6.91 -1.76
C PRO A 90 11.18 7.97 -2.03
N PRO A 91 10.58 8.04 -3.23
CA PRO A 91 9.43 8.91 -3.49
C PRO A 91 8.37 8.74 -2.40
N THR A 92 8.15 9.80 -1.62
CA THR A 92 7.30 9.78 -0.43
C THR A 92 6.35 10.96 -0.42
N LEU A 93 5.04 10.72 -0.31
CA LEU A 93 4.05 11.75 -0.01
C LEU A 93 3.72 11.73 1.49
N THR A 94 3.98 12.82 2.21
CA THR A 94 3.48 13.02 3.57
C THR A 94 2.20 13.83 3.54
N ILE A 95 1.12 13.27 4.07
CA ILE A 95 -0.23 13.85 4.10
C ILE A 95 -0.55 14.26 5.54
N PHE A 96 -0.96 15.50 5.73
CA PHE A 96 -1.33 16.07 7.03
C PHE A 96 -2.83 15.91 7.27
N VAL A 97 -3.21 14.91 8.06
CA VAL A 97 -4.59 14.41 8.16
C VAL A 97 -5.54 15.39 8.84
N GLN A 98 -5.03 16.27 9.70
CA GLN A 98 -5.84 17.33 10.29
C GLN A 98 -6.12 18.49 9.32
N ASN A 99 -5.50 18.53 8.14
CA ASN A 99 -5.78 19.55 7.14
C ASN A 99 -7.21 19.37 6.58
N LYS A 100 -7.99 20.46 6.54
CA LYS A 100 -9.40 20.45 6.13
C LYS A 100 -9.65 19.94 4.70
N ALA A 101 -8.65 20.03 3.81
CA ALA A 101 -8.77 19.55 2.44
C ALA A 101 -8.59 18.02 2.32
N VAL A 102 -8.17 17.35 3.40
CA VAL A 102 -7.89 15.91 3.44
C VAL A 102 -9.05 15.17 4.09
N ASN A 103 -9.65 14.25 3.34
CA ASN A 103 -10.60 13.27 3.84
C ASN A 103 -10.04 11.86 3.64
N LEU A 104 -9.64 11.20 4.73
CA LEU A 104 -9.05 9.85 4.69
C LEU A 104 -10.01 8.81 4.10
N GLU A 105 -11.31 8.95 4.30
CA GLU A 105 -12.31 7.98 3.81
C GLU A 105 -12.45 8.01 2.28
N GLN A 106 -12.08 9.14 1.66
CA GLN A 106 -12.10 9.34 0.20
C GLN A 106 -10.73 9.11 -0.45
N LEU A 107 -9.72 8.74 0.35
CA LEU A 107 -8.37 8.56 -0.14
C LEU A 107 -8.25 7.25 -0.93
N LYS A 108 -7.79 7.36 -2.18
CA LYS A 108 -7.57 6.23 -3.08
C LYS A 108 -6.08 5.99 -3.17
N ILE A 109 -5.60 4.96 -2.49
CA ILE A 109 -4.19 4.55 -2.54
C ILE A 109 -4.09 3.33 -3.44
N PRO A 110 -3.45 3.44 -4.63
CA PRO A 110 -3.16 2.30 -5.47
C PRO A 110 -2.29 1.27 -4.77
N ASN A 111 -2.45 0.00 -5.17
CA ASN A 111 -1.60 -1.09 -4.70
C ASN A 111 -0.11 -0.82 -5.03
N GLY A 112 0.78 -1.41 -4.22
CA GLY A 112 2.23 -1.23 -4.36
C GLY A 112 2.79 0.08 -3.79
N ILE A 113 1.97 0.90 -3.13
CA ILE A 113 2.42 2.03 -2.31
C ILE A 113 2.39 1.63 -0.84
N ALA A 114 3.52 1.76 -0.15
CA ALA A 114 3.58 1.49 1.28
C ALA A 114 2.95 2.65 2.07
N VAL A 115 1.96 2.36 2.90
CA VAL A 115 1.26 3.36 3.73
C VAL A 115 1.61 3.17 5.19
N THR A 116 2.09 4.23 5.83
CA THR A 116 2.48 4.20 7.25
C THR A 116 2.07 5.48 7.97
N SER A 117 1.91 5.42 9.29
CA SER A 117 1.87 6.64 10.10
C SER A 117 3.27 7.24 10.23
N GLY A 118 3.42 8.56 10.12
CA GLY A 118 4.71 9.21 10.32
C GLY A 118 4.78 10.65 9.83
N TYR A 119 5.96 11.24 10.01
CA TYR A 119 6.26 12.62 9.64
C TYR A 119 7.04 12.70 8.32
N VAL A 120 7.21 13.94 7.85
CA VAL A 120 8.05 14.27 6.69
C VAL A 120 9.43 13.63 6.89
N PRO A 121 9.91 12.83 5.93
CA PRO A 121 11.23 12.21 6.02
C PRO A 121 12.34 13.24 6.28
N THR A 122 13.34 12.82 7.06
CA THR A 122 14.57 13.59 7.22
C THR A 122 15.53 13.31 6.05
N VAL A 123 16.79 13.74 6.17
CA VAL A 123 17.78 13.74 5.07
C VAL A 123 17.97 12.37 4.39
N PHE A 124 17.92 11.28 5.16
CA PHE A 124 18.12 9.92 4.67
C PHE A 124 16.98 8.99 5.13
N HIS A 125 16.66 8.00 4.29
CA HIS A 125 15.77 6.92 4.69
C HIS A 125 16.40 6.04 5.77
N GLN A 126 17.69 5.74 5.58
CA GLN A 126 18.54 5.04 6.55
C GLN A 126 19.88 5.76 6.59
N PHE A 127 20.36 6.07 7.79
CA PHE A 127 21.64 6.74 7.96
C PHE A 127 22.79 5.74 7.85
N ASN A 128 22.57 4.45 8.13
CA ASN A 128 23.62 3.43 8.18
C ASN A 128 24.76 3.85 9.12
N THR A 129 24.39 4.27 10.33
CA THR A 129 25.33 4.64 11.40
C THR A 129 25.30 3.62 12.53
N LYS A 130 26.41 3.51 13.29
CA LYS A 130 26.46 2.63 14.47
C LYS A 130 25.39 2.99 15.50
N ASP A 131 25.12 4.27 15.70
CA ASP A 131 24.10 4.74 16.63
C ASP A 131 22.69 4.39 16.19
N GLU A 132 22.40 4.39 14.88
CA GLU A 132 21.12 3.94 14.35
C GLU A 132 20.92 2.43 14.58
N GLN A 133 21.96 1.62 14.36
CA GLN A 133 21.91 0.17 14.61
C GLN A 133 21.64 -0.12 16.09
N LYS A 134 22.40 0.51 17.00
CA LYS A 134 22.17 0.41 18.44
C LYS A 134 20.76 0.84 18.84
N ARG A 135 20.27 1.96 18.30
CA ARG A 135 18.89 2.42 18.56
C ARG A 135 17.83 1.45 18.04
N LYS A 136 18.02 0.80 16.89
CA LYS A 136 17.11 -0.24 16.39
C LYS A 136 17.09 -1.46 17.33
N GLU A 137 18.25 -1.87 17.83
CA GLU A 137 18.37 -2.97 18.81
C GLU A 137 17.77 -2.61 20.18
N GLU A 138 17.85 -1.35 20.60
CA GLU A 138 17.25 -0.87 21.85
C GLU A 138 15.75 -0.59 21.74
N ALA A 139 15.27 -0.10 20.59
CA ALA A 139 13.87 0.18 20.34
C ALA A 139 13.01 -1.10 20.29
N THR A 140 13.60 -2.24 19.91
CA THR A 140 12.91 -3.54 20.07
C THR A 140 12.75 -3.96 21.54
N ARG A 141 13.45 -3.31 22.47
CA ARG A 141 13.44 -3.64 23.91
C ARG A 141 12.63 -2.67 24.76
N LYS A 142 12.30 -1.47 24.28
CA LYS A 142 11.52 -0.47 25.03
C LYS A 142 10.51 0.26 24.13
N PRO A 143 9.21 0.31 24.51
CA PRO A 143 8.26 1.16 23.80
C PRO A 143 8.66 2.63 23.95
N ALA A 144 8.47 3.40 22.87
CA ALA A 144 8.73 4.82 22.86
C ALA A 144 7.90 5.54 23.96
N PRO A 145 8.43 6.62 24.56
CA PRO A 145 7.67 7.38 25.55
C PRO A 145 6.35 7.86 24.93
N ASN A 146 5.23 7.56 25.61
CA ASN A 146 3.90 8.04 25.25
C ASN A 146 3.85 9.55 25.49
N GLU A 147 4.20 10.33 24.49
CA GLU A 147 3.93 11.76 24.47
C GLU A 147 2.41 11.95 24.43
N LYS A 148 1.87 12.71 25.39
CA LYS A 148 0.43 12.99 25.43
C LYS A 148 0.10 13.93 24.27
N LEU A 149 -0.53 13.40 23.23
CA LEU A 149 -1.07 14.19 22.13
C LEU A 149 -2.21 15.07 22.62
N ASP A 150 -2.36 16.24 22.00
CA ASP A 150 -3.58 17.04 22.19
C ASP A 150 -4.81 16.28 21.59
N PRO A 151 -6.04 16.63 22.00
CA PRO A 151 -7.23 15.90 21.56
C PRO A 151 -7.42 15.83 20.03
N ALA A 152 -7.02 16.87 19.28
CA ALA A 152 -7.15 16.87 17.82
C ALA A 152 -6.10 15.97 17.16
N ALA A 153 -4.86 16.00 17.66
CA ALA A 153 -3.80 15.09 17.25
C ALA A 153 -4.14 13.63 17.58
N GLN A 154 -4.70 13.35 18.74
CA GLN A 154 -5.15 12.01 19.11
C GLN A 154 -6.27 11.53 18.17
N ALA A 155 -7.30 12.35 17.93
CA ALA A 155 -8.38 11.99 17.03
C ALA A 155 -7.89 11.73 15.59
N ALA A 156 -6.89 12.48 15.13
CA ALA A 156 -6.26 12.24 13.83
C ALA A 156 -5.43 10.94 13.83
N ALA A 157 -4.69 10.66 14.91
CA ALA A 157 -3.95 9.41 15.06
C ALA A 157 -4.88 8.19 15.05
N ASP A 158 -6.02 8.26 15.75
CA ASP A 158 -7.04 7.19 15.78
C ASP A 158 -7.64 6.95 14.39
N LYS A 159 -7.94 8.04 13.64
CA LYS A 159 -8.38 7.94 12.24
C LYS A 159 -7.34 7.30 11.34
N ILE A 160 -6.06 7.66 11.51
CA ILE A 160 -4.95 7.04 10.77
C ILE A 160 -4.86 5.56 11.09
N GLU A 161 -4.94 5.18 12.37
CA GLU A 161 -4.87 3.78 12.77
C GLU A 161 -6.04 2.97 12.20
N ALA A 162 -7.26 3.50 12.25
CA ALA A 162 -8.43 2.89 11.64
C ALA A 162 -8.25 2.71 10.12
N PHE A 163 -7.77 3.74 9.43
CA PHE A 163 -7.47 3.68 8.00
C PHE A 163 -6.40 2.62 7.69
N LEU A 164 -5.29 2.59 8.45
CA LEU A 164 -4.23 1.61 8.26
C LEU A 164 -4.70 0.17 8.55
N LYS A 165 -5.60 -0.02 9.52
CA LYS A 165 -6.24 -1.31 9.78
C LYS A 165 -7.10 -1.75 8.60
N MET A 166 -7.86 -0.84 7.97
CA MET A 166 -8.64 -1.14 6.76
C MET A 166 -7.77 -1.48 5.55
N GLN A 167 -6.55 -0.92 5.47
CA GLN A 167 -5.60 -1.21 4.39
C GLN A 167 -4.84 -2.52 4.56
N LYS A 168 -4.87 -3.14 5.76
CA LYS A 168 -4.21 -4.44 5.96
C LYS A 168 -4.93 -5.51 5.15
N PRO A 169 -4.21 -6.29 4.32
CA PRO A 169 -4.82 -7.38 3.59
C PRO A 169 -5.47 -8.38 4.55
N LEU A 170 -6.72 -8.73 4.28
CA LEU A 170 -7.45 -9.78 4.96
C LEU A 170 -7.06 -11.13 4.36
N ALA A 171 -7.07 -12.18 5.18
CA ALA A 171 -7.04 -13.54 4.67
C ALA A 171 -8.46 -13.94 4.20
N PRO A 172 -8.61 -14.80 3.17
CA PRO A 172 -9.93 -15.27 2.75
C PRO A 172 -10.74 -15.90 3.90
N GLU A 173 -10.09 -16.59 4.83
CA GLU A 173 -10.72 -17.18 6.02
C GLU A 173 -11.43 -16.11 6.86
N ALA A 174 -10.81 -14.95 7.06
CA ALA A 174 -11.40 -13.85 7.80
C ALA A 174 -12.65 -13.26 7.10
N ILE A 175 -12.69 -13.28 5.77
CA ILE A 175 -13.87 -12.88 5.00
C ILE A 175 -15.02 -13.85 5.25
N LEU A 176 -14.75 -15.15 5.19
CA LEU A 176 -15.75 -16.21 5.34
C LEU A 176 -16.30 -16.27 6.78
N GLU A 177 -15.43 -16.21 7.78
CA GLU A 177 -15.80 -16.27 9.20
C GLU A 177 -16.66 -15.08 9.62
N ASN A 178 -16.28 -13.87 9.20
CA ASN A 178 -16.97 -12.64 9.57
C ASN A 178 -18.12 -12.30 8.63
N LYS A 179 -18.35 -13.10 7.58
CA LYS A 179 -19.32 -12.82 6.51
C LYS A 179 -19.15 -11.40 5.96
N PHE A 180 -17.90 -11.02 5.71
CA PHE A 180 -17.56 -9.65 5.35
C PHE A 180 -18.04 -9.32 3.92
N GLU A 181 -18.73 -8.20 3.77
CA GLU A 181 -19.14 -7.62 2.48
C GLU A 181 -18.69 -6.15 2.44
N GLY A 182 -18.19 -5.69 1.29
CA GLY A 182 -17.69 -4.33 1.12
C GLY A 182 -16.25 -4.26 0.61
N GLN A 183 -15.64 -3.06 0.67
CA GLN A 183 -14.27 -2.84 0.17
C GLN A 183 -13.25 -3.56 1.06
N ALA A 184 -12.41 -4.39 0.44
CA ALA A 184 -11.28 -5.02 1.11
C ALA A 184 -10.12 -5.25 0.17
N THR A 185 -8.94 -5.39 0.76
CA THR A 185 -7.78 -6.00 0.13
C THR A 185 -7.63 -7.39 0.71
N VAL A 186 -7.52 -8.42 -0.12
CA VAL A 186 -7.41 -9.82 0.31
C VAL A 186 -6.12 -10.41 -0.22
N GLU A 187 -5.33 -11.04 0.65
CA GLU A 187 -4.08 -11.70 0.30
C GLU A 187 -4.20 -13.22 0.49
N PHE A 188 -3.86 -13.99 -0.55
CA PHE A 188 -4.05 -15.44 -0.55
C PHE A 188 -3.09 -16.17 -1.48
N LEU A 189 -2.90 -17.47 -1.25
CA LEU A 189 -2.20 -18.36 -2.18
C LEU A 189 -3.19 -18.86 -3.24
N VAL A 190 -2.86 -18.78 -4.52
CA VAL A 190 -3.74 -19.30 -5.59
C VAL A 190 -3.64 -20.83 -5.67
N SER A 191 -4.74 -21.54 -5.44
CA SER A 191 -4.81 -23.01 -5.61
C SER A 191 -5.12 -23.41 -7.04
N GLU A 192 -6.22 -22.88 -7.56
CA GLU A 192 -6.77 -23.26 -8.86
C GLU A 192 -7.09 -22.01 -9.68
N VAL A 193 -6.97 -22.12 -11.00
CA VAL A 193 -7.43 -21.09 -11.92
C VAL A 193 -8.19 -21.79 -13.02
N HIS A 194 -9.44 -21.39 -13.19
CA HIS A 194 -10.37 -21.91 -14.19
C HIS A 194 -10.62 -20.81 -15.23
N THR A 195 -10.57 -21.19 -16.51
CA THR A 195 -11.06 -20.31 -17.57
C THR A 195 -12.50 -20.71 -17.84
N ILE A 196 -13.42 -19.74 -17.75
CA ILE A 196 -14.82 -19.99 -18.04
C ILE A 196 -15.19 -19.22 -19.30
N ASP A 197 -15.58 -19.97 -20.32
CA ASP A 197 -16.37 -19.44 -21.42
C ASP A 197 -17.78 -19.21 -20.88
N ILE A 198 -18.01 -18.00 -20.38
CA ILE A 198 -19.34 -17.60 -19.93
C ILE A 198 -20.15 -17.33 -21.20
N ASP A 199 -21.09 -18.22 -21.48
CA ASP A 199 -22.11 -17.97 -22.48
C ASP A 199 -22.89 -16.72 -22.07
N SER A 200 -23.12 -15.79 -23.01
CA SER A 200 -23.61 -14.43 -22.76
C SER A 200 -24.98 -14.34 -22.06
N ILE A 201 -25.63 -15.48 -21.85
CA ILE A 201 -26.95 -15.65 -21.24
C ILE A 201 -26.91 -15.46 -19.73
N PHE A 202 -25.84 -15.84 -19.03
CA PHE A 202 -25.75 -15.71 -17.56
C PHE A 202 -25.18 -14.36 -17.10
N MET A 203 -24.37 -13.72 -17.94
CA MET A 203 -23.84 -12.37 -17.71
C MET A 203 -23.70 -11.62 -19.04
N PRO A 204 -24.69 -10.79 -19.44
CA PRO A 204 -24.63 -10.06 -20.70
C PRO A 204 -23.40 -9.13 -20.71
N GLY A 205 -22.49 -9.36 -21.66
CA GLY A 205 -21.25 -8.58 -21.87
C GLY A 205 -19.94 -9.30 -21.56
N LEU A 206 -19.97 -10.51 -20.97
CA LEU A 206 -18.77 -11.28 -20.60
C LEU A 206 -18.68 -12.56 -21.43
N SER A 207 -18.03 -12.51 -22.60
CA SER A 207 -17.88 -13.72 -23.44
C SER A 207 -16.72 -14.64 -23.05
N HIS A 208 -15.75 -14.18 -22.23
CA HIS A 208 -14.58 -14.95 -21.75
C HIS A 208 -14.11 -14.34 -20.42
N ALA A 209 -14.20 -15.05 -19.29
CA ALA A 209 -13.69 -14.57 -17.99
C ALA A 209 -12.77 -15.61 -17.35
N GLN A 210 -11.80 -15.16 -16.56
CA GLN A 210 -10.96 -16.05 -15.78
C GLN A 210 -11.40 -16.04 -14.32
N ILE A 211 -11.68 -17.20 -13.76
CA ILE A 211 -11.97 -17.38 -12.35
C ILE A 211 -10.72 -17.90 -11.66
N ILE A 212 -10.13 -17.08 -10.81
CA ILE A 212 -9.03 -17.44 -9.93
C ILE A 212 -9.65 -17.90 -8.61
N LYS A 213 -9.47 -19.18 -8.27
CA LYS A 213 -9.91 -19.73 -6.99
C LYS A 213 -8.76 -19.61 -5.99
N ALA A 214 -9.04 -19.00 -4.86
CA ALA A 214 -8.08 -18.93 -3.77
C ALA A 214 -7.91 -20.31 -3.12
N ASN A 215 -6.70 -20.62 -2.68
CA ASN A 215 -6.49 -21.67 -1.70
C ASN A 215 -6.95 -21.11 -0.37
N VAL A 216 -8.09 -21.58 0.11
CA VAL A 216 -8.62 -21.22 1.43
C VAL A 216 -8.55 -22.45 2.29
N SER A 217 -7.73 -22.40 3.33
CA SER A 217 -7.57 -23.52 4.25
C SER A 217 -8.67 -23.48 5.30
N GLY A 218 -9.33 -24.61 5.54
CA GLY A 218 -10.31 -24.72 6.63
C GLY A 218 -11.72 -24.20 6.33
N THR A 219 -12.10 -24.04 5.06
CA THR A 219 -13.49 -23.73 4.71
C THR A 219 -14.41 -24.86 5.16
N LYS A 220 -15.46 -24.51 5.91
CA LYS A 220 -16.59 -25.42 6.16
C LYS A 220 -17.20 -25.83 4.83
N ASP A 221 -17.66 -27.07 4.72
CA ASP A 221 -18.34 -27.58 3.52
C ASP A 221 -19.38 -26.58 3.03
N GLY A 222 -19.25 -26.13 1.78
CA GLY A 222 -20.17 -25.19 1.14
C GLY A 222 -19.74 -23.72 1.11
N GLN A 223 -18.62 -23.31 1.70
CA GLN A 223 -18.11 -21.93 1.59
C GLN A 223 -16.93 -21.81 0.62
N GLU A 224 -16.94 -20.81 -0.27
CA GLU A 224 -15.83 -20.54 -1.19
C GLU A 224 -15.50 -19.04 -1.27
N PHE A 225 -14.23 -18.74 -1.52
CA PHE A 225 -13.77 -17.40 -1.91
C PHE A 225 -13.19 -17.44 -3.33
N LEU A 226 -13.71 -16.58 -4.20
CA LEU A 226 -13.34 -16.51 -5.61
C LEU A 226 -12.86 -15.11 -5.99
N VAL A 227 -11.95 -15.04 -6.96
CA VAL A 227 -11.59 -13.79 -7.64
C VAL A 227 -11.91 -13.95 -9.11
N THR A 228 -12.77 -13.07 -9.63
CA THR A 228 -13.18 -13.07 -11.03
C THR A 228 -12.46 -11.95 -11.76
N VAL A 229 -11.64 -12.30 -12.75
CA VAL A 229 -10.92 -11.35 -13.58
C VAL A 229 -11.71 -11.08 -14.86
N SER A 230 -11.99 -9.79 -15.13
CA SER A 230 -12.74 -9.41 -16.33
C SER A 230 -12.01 -9.79 -17.62
N ARG A 231 -12.76 -9.93 -18.71
CA ARG A 231 -12.22 -10.21 -20.05
C ARG A 231 -11.15 -9.20 -20.45
N GLU A 232 -11.39 -7.92 -20.18
CA GLU A 232 -10.46 -6.86 -20.57
C GLU A 232 -9.13 -7.02 -19.85
N ILE A 233 -9.17 -7.40 -18.56
CA ILE A 233 -7.97 -7.64 -17.77
C ILE A 233 -7.25 -8.91 -18.23
N ALA A 234 -7.96 -10.01 -18.46
CA ALA A 234 -7.38 -11.24 -19.02
C ALA A 234 -6.70 -10.96 -20.39
N THR A 235 -7.33 -10.17 -21.24
CA THR A 235 -6.77 -9.75 -22.55
C THR A 235 -5.54 -8.87 -22.38
N ARG A 236 -5.54 -7.95 -21.40
CA ARG A 236 -4.37 -7.11 -21.09
C ARG A 236 -3.20 -7.95 -20.59
N LEU A 237 -3.44 -8.98 -19.77
CA LEU A 237 -2.38 -9.90 -19.32
C LEU A 237 -1.71 -10.60 -20.51
N LEU A 238 -2.48 -11.08 -21.48
CA LEU A 238 -1.95 -11.65 -22.73
C LEU A 238 -1.07 -10.64 -23.49
N ARG A 239 -1.52 -9.39 -23.62
CA ARG A 239 -0.75 -8.31 -24.28
C ARG A 239 0.55 -7.95 -23.54
N LEU A 240 0.63 -8.25 -22.26
CA LEU A 240 1.85 -8.11 -21.44
C LEU A 240 2.78 -9.33 -21.55
N GLY A 241 2.49 -10.28 -22.45
CA GLY A 241 3.30 -11.49 -22.67
C GLY A 241 2.99 -12.63 -21.70
N ILE A 242 1.89 -12.55 -20.96
CA ILE A 242 1.43 -13.65 -20.09
C ILE A 242 0.52 -14.56 -20.91
N GLU A 243 1.12 -15.46 -21.70
CA GLU A 243 0.41 -16.34 -22.65
C GLU A 243 -0.61 -17.26 -21.99
N ASN A 244 -0.33 -17.72 -20.77
CA ASN A 244 -1.23 -18.55 -19.98
C ASN A 244 -1.43 -17.95 -18.59
N PRO A 245 -2.42 -17.06 -18.40
CA PRO A 245 -2.67 -16.44 -17.10
C PRO A 245 -3.02 -17.46 -16.00
N ALA A 246 -3.64 -18.59 -16.34
CA ALA A 246 -3.97 -19.63 -15.37
C ALA A 246 -2.72 -20.23 -14.74
N GLU A 247 -1.76 -20.65 -15.57
CA GLU A 247 -0.43 -21.10 -15.09
C GLU A 247 0.36 -19.95 -14.46
N HIS A 248 0.19 -18.73 -14.96
CA HIS A 248 0.89 -17.57 -14.40
C HIS A 248 0.50 -17.30 -12.95
N PHE A 249 -0.75 -17.46 -12.55
CA PHE A 249 -1.17 -17.19 -11.18
C PHE A 249 -1.08 -18.40 -10.25
N ARG A 250 -1.18 -19.62 -10.78
CA ARG A 250 -1.19 -20.85 -9.96
C ARG A 250 0.02 -20.93 -9.03
N GLY A 251 -0.23 -21.23 -7.77
CA GLY A 251 0.81 -21.36 -6.73
C GLY A 251 1.47 -20.05 -6.30
N LYS A 252 1.07 -18.90 -6.85
CA LYS A 252 1.58 -17.60 -6.42
C LYS A 252 0.74 -17.02 -5.30
N ARG A 253 1.39 -16.20 -4.47
CA ARG A 253 0.72 -15.39 -3.46
C ARG A 253 0.24 -14.11 -4.13
N MET A 254 -1.07 -13.91 -4.13
CA MET A 254 -1.73 -12.78 -4.76
C MET A 254 -2.34 -11.90 -3.69
N ARG A 255 -2.36 -10.59 -3.97
CA ARG A 255 -3.16 -9.61 -3.26
C ARG A 255 -4.13 -8.98 -4.23
N VAL A 256 -5.39 -8.95 -3.84
CA VAL A 256 -6.50 -8.49 -4.68
C VAL A 256 -7.33 -7.47 -3.92
N SER A 257 -7.55 -6.30 -4.51
CA SER A 257 -8.31 -5.22 -3.89
C SER A 257 -9.62 -4.97 -4.63
N GLY A 258 -10.73 -4.90 -3.92
CA GLY A 258 -12.03 -4.58 -4.52
C GLY A 258 -13.19 -4.80 -3.56
N THR A 259 -14.41 -4.76 -4.10
CA THR A 259 -15.62 -5.06 -3.33
C THR A 259 -15.78 -6.58 -3.20
N VAL A 260 -15.87 -7.05 -1.97
CA VAL A 260 -16.30 -8.41 -1.63
C VAL A 260 -17.82 -8.47 -1.68
N GLU A 261 -18.34 -9.35 -2.53
CA GLU A 261 -19.77 -9.62 -2.67
C GLU A 261 -20.09 -11.04 -2.22
N ARG A 262 -21.20 -11.21 -1.50
CA ARG A 262 -21.76 -12.52 -1.19
C ARG A 262 -22.70 -12.96 -2.31
N PHE A 263 -22.59 -14.23 -2.70
CA PHE A 263 -23.40 -14.86 -3.74
C PHE A 263 -23.83 -16.27 -3.31
N GLU A 264 -25.10 -16.57 -3.49
CA GLU A 264 -25.68 -17.89 -3.21
C GLU A 264 -26.24 -18.45 -4.53
N PRO A 265 -25.56 -19.44 -5.15
CA PRO A 265 -25.97 -19.98 -6.44
C PRO A 265 -27.33 -20.68 -6.32
N PRO A 266 -28.30 -20.38 -7.21
CA PRO A 266 -29.61 -21.03 -7.20
C PRO A 266 -29.53 -22.56 -7.34
N SER A 267 -28.52 -23.07 -8.03
CA SER A 267 -28.29 -24.50 -8.27
C SER A 267 -27.70 -25.25 -7.07
N ALA A 268 -27.20 -24.54 -6.06
CA ALA A 268 -26.61 -25.12 -4.86
C ALA A 268 -26.89 -24.20 -3.65
N PRO A 269 -28.12 -24.21 -3.11
CA PRO A 269 -28.56 -23.27 -2.07
C PRO A 269 -27.82 -23.42 -0.73
N SER A 270 -27.13 -24.54 -0.50
CA SER A 270 -26.24 -24.73 0.66
C SER A 270 -24.86 -24.10 0.48
N LYS A 271 -24.56 -23.59 -0.72
CA LYS A 271 -23.26 -23.03 -1.06
C LYS A 271 -23.30 -21.51 -0.90
N THR A 272 -22.32 -20.94 -0.21
CA THR A 272 -22.11 -19.49 -0.11
C THR A 272 -20.76 -19.16 -0.72
N ILE A 273 -20.75 -18.25 -1.70
CA ILE A 273 -19.56 -17.83 -2.41
C ILE A 273 -19.33 -16.35 -2.10
N TYR A 274 -18.14 -16.01 -1.63
CA TYR A 274 -17.67 -14.64 -1.55
C TYR A 274 -16.76 -14.38 -2.73
N LYS A 275 -16.95 -13.26 -3.44
CA LYS A 275 -16.18 -12.98 -4.65
C LYS A 275 -15.71 -11.54 -4.71
N ILE A 276 -14.53 -11.34 -5.32
CA ILE A 276 -14.06 -10.02 -5.74
C ILE A 276 -14.03 -9.97 -7.26
N HIS A 277 -14.62 -8.91 -7.82
CA HIS A 277 -14.56 -8.61 -9.25
C HIS A 277 -13.39 -7.69 -9.56
N VAL A 278 -12.47 -8.18 -10.39
CA VAL A 278 -11.28 -7.45 -10.83
C VAL A 278 -11.54 -6.87 -12.22
N THR A 279 -11.58 -5.55 -12.30
CA THR A 279 -11.84 -4.76 -13.51
C THR A 279 -10.67 -3.85 -13.90
N SER A 280 -9.63 -3.76 -13.05
CA SER A 280 -8.35 -3.08 -13.32
C SER A 280 -7.16 -3.98 -12.98
N LEU A 281 -6.05 -3.83 -13.72
CA LEU A 281 -4.78 -4.48 -13.38
C LEU A 281 -4.23 -3.97 -12.04
N ASP A 282 -4.53 -2.73 -11.66
CA ASP A 282 -4.06 -2.14 -10.40
C ASP A 282 -4.67 -2.81 -9.18
N GLN A 283 -5.75 -3.58 -9.35
CA GLN A 283 -6.36 -4.38 -8.29
C GLN A 283 -5.65 -5.71 -8.05
N LEU A 284 -4.70 -6.12 -8.92
CA LEU A 284 -3.96 -7.37 -8.80
C LEU A 284 -2.49 -7.10 -8.50
N GLU A 285 -1.99 -7.68 -7.41
CA GLU A 285 -0.58 -7.64 -7.06
C GLU A 285 -0.07 -9.08 -6.84
N ASN A 286 1.02 -9.43 -7.53
CA ASN A 286 1.75 -10.68 -7.29
C ASN A 286 2.81 -10.43 -6.22
N ILE A 287 2.60 -10.97 -5.03
CA ILE A 287 3.54 -10.83 -3.92
C ILE A 287 4.65 -11.85 -4.13
N ARG A 288 5.81 -11.35 -4.59
CA ARG A 288 7.03 -12.13 -4.58
C ARG A 288 7.37 -12.45 -3.12
N LYS A 289 7.62 -13.72 -2.82
CA LYS A 289 8.27 -14.10 -1.56
C LYS A 289 9.56 -13.27 -1.48
N PRO A 290 9.88 -12.61 -0.35
CA PRO A 290 11.19 -12.00 -0.20
C PRO A 290 12.22 -13.07 -0.53
N ALA A 291 13.16 -12.76 -1.42
CA ALA A 291 14.26 -13.68 -1.71
C ALA A 291 14.88 -14.01 -0.36
N ASP A 292 14.80 -15.27 0.06
CA ASP A 292 15.49 -15.74 1.25
C ASP A 292 16.95 -15.30 1.08
N GLY A 293 17.40 -14.40 1.96
CA GLY A 293 18.65 -13.66 1.81
C GLY A 293 19.78 -14.63 1.47
N SER A 294 20.26 -14.54 0.23
CA SER A 294 21.42 -15.26 -0.28
C SER A 294 22.65 -14.40 -0.08
#